data_AF-A0A0L8G8P4-F1
#
_entry.id   AF-A0A0L8G8P4-F1
#
_cell.length_a   1.000
_cell.length_b   1.000
_cell.length_c   1.000
_cell.angle_alpha   90.00
_cell.angle_beta   90.00
_cell.angle_gamma   90.00
#
_symmetry.space_group_name_H-M   'P 1'
#
loop_
_entity.id
_entity.type
_entity.pdbx_description
1 polymer ?
#
loop_
_entity_poly.entity_id
_entity_poly.type
_entity_poly.pdbx_seq_one_letter_code
_entity_poly.pdbx_strand_id
1 'polypeptide(L)'
;MIFPISLSYAGLALHIPSNSNHLIKFNTFIKASYQPYSENIKTILQEYWHEYVNNSHLEDCSVSGLHSKKENCIFWQQDLGSCIHLQNYGYREGRPCILLSLELPENTLPFPYKKSNPVVKKYLTGIWSKDHVPVTCTGETEADTRYLITQDPIFNSSITYSPFKGYSLDFFPQSRSPHYRAPLLMVQFNTLQPGLIVHVQCRVWAIYKNATKAIESVVKFQLHMN
;
A
#
# COMPACT_ATOMS: atom_id res chain seq x y z
N MET A 1 -19.83 21.47 7.00
CA MET A 1 -19.42 20.65 5.85
C MET A 1 -19.30 19.22 6.34
N ILE A 2 -20.21 18.37 5.89
CA ILE A 2 -20.36 16.99 6.36
C ILE A 2 -19.33 16.18 5.56
N PHE A 3 -18.22 15.80 6.20
CA PHE A 3 -17.35 14.77 5.66
C PHE A 3 -18.20 13.50 5.49
N PRO A 4 -18.23 12.86 4.31
CA PRO A 4 -18.91 11.58 4.20
C PRO A 4 -18.19 10.65 5.18
N ILE A 5 -18.93 10.15 6.16
CA ILE A 5 -18.52 9.02 6.99
C ILE A 5 -18.22 7.91 5.98
N SER A 6 -16.94 7.65 5.72
CA SER A 6 -16.56 6.52 4.90
C SER A 6 -17.19 5.29 5.55
N LEU A 7 -17.89 4.47 4.78
CA LEU A 7 -18.16 3.11 5.23
C LEU A 7 -16.82 2.56 5.71
N SER A 8 -16.76 2.17 6.99
CA SER A 8 -15.54 1.76 7.67
C SER A 8 -15.01 0.46 7.05
N TYR A 9 -14.32 0.57 5.91
CA TYR A 9 -13.56 -0.52 5.32
C TYR A 9 -12.38 -0.78 6.25
N ALA A 10 -12.51 -1.83 7.05
CA ALA A 10 -11.51 -2.27 8.00
C ALA A 10 -10.57 -3.27 7.31
N GLY A 11 -9.54 -2.78 6.63
CA GLY A 11 -8.63 -3.63 5.89
C GLY A 11 -7.64 -2.88 4.99
N LEU A 12 -7.14 -3.62 4.00
CA LEU A 12 -6.24 -3.11 2.98
C LEU A 12 -7.05 -2.35 1.92
N ALA A 13 -6.84 -1.05 1.79
CA ALA A 13 -7.52 -0.20 0.81
C ALA A 13 -6.64 0.07 -0.42
N LEU A 14 -7.28 0.11 -1.59
CA LEU A 14 -6.66 0.42 -2.88
C LEU A 14 -7.06 1.84 -3.32
N HIS A 15 -6.06 2.67 -3.60
CA HIS A 15 -6.25 4.06 -3.99
C HIS A 15 -6.22 4.22 -5.51
N ILE A 16 -7.38 4.13 -6.14
CA ILE A 16 -7.58 4.37 -7.58
C ILE A 16 -8.78 5.30 -7.82
N PRO A 17 -8.87 5.95 -8.99
CA PRO A 17 -10.04 6.75 -9.34
C PRO A 17 -11.35 5.93 -9.24
N SER A 18 -12.39 6.51 -8.63
CA SER A 18 -13.64 5.82 -8.28
C SER A 18 -14.38 5.19 -9.47
N ASN A 19 -14.17 5.70 -10.68
CA ASN A 19 -14.78 5.20 -11.92
C ASN A 19 -14.03 4.01 -12.56
N SER A 20 -12.96 3.52 -11.94
CA SER A 20 -12.05 2.54 -12.56
C SER A 20 -12.50 1.08 -12.41
N ASN A 21 -13.52 0.77 -11.60
CA ASN A 21 -13.99 -0.61 -11.34
C ASN A 21 -12.86 -1.61 -11.04
N HIS A 22 -11.84 -1.18 -10.28
CA HIS A 22 -10.66 -1.99 -9.94
C HIS A 22 -9.79 -2.40 -11.15
N LEU A 23 -9.98 -1.78 -12.33
CA LEU A 23 -9.14 -1.94 -13.51
C LEU A 23 -8.26 -0.70 -13.71
N ILE A 24 -6.96 -0.92 -13.71
CA ILE A 24 -5.94 0.08 -14.02
C ILE A 24 -5.47 -0.17 -15.44
N LYS A 25 -6.03 0.58 -16.38
CA LYS A 25 -5.73 0.46 -17.80
C LYS A 25 -5.03 1.72 -18.30
N PHE A 26 -3.83 1.55 -18.83
CA PHE A 26 -3.02 2.69 -19.29
C PHE A 26 -2.15 2.32 -20.49
N ASN A 27 -1.65 3.32 -21.19
CA ASN A 27 -0.71 3.21 -22.29
C ASN A 27 0.44 4.19 -22.03
N THR A 28 1.69 3.70 -22.09
CA THR A 28 2.89 4.47 -21.73
C THR A 28 3.13 5.68 -22.64
N PHE A 29 2.67 5.61 -23.89
CA PHE A 29 2.81 6.67 -24.89
C PHE A 29 1.71 7.74 -24.80
N ILE A 30 0.57 7.43 -24.19
CA ILE A 30 -0.59 8.34 -24.09
C ILE A 30 -0.72 8.83 -22.65
N LYS A 31 -0.18 10.01 -22.34
CA LYS A 31 -0.22 10.61 -20.99
C LYS A 31 -1.63 10.66 -20.39
N ALA A 32 -2.62 11.03 -21.20
CA ALA A 32 -4.01 11.11 -20.77
C ALA A 32 -4.57 9.77 -20.25
N SER A 33 -3.98 8.63 -20.64
CA SER A 33 -4.43 7.30 -20.21
C SER A 33 -4.03 6.97 -18.77
N TYR A 34 -2.85 7.40 -18.30
CA TYR A 34 -2.41 7.17 -16.92
C TYR A 34 -2.54 8.38 -16.00
N GLN A 35 -2.78 9.56 -16.56
CA GLN A 35 -2.92 10.80 -15.80
C GLN A 35 -3.93 10.68 -14.64
N PRO A 36 -5.12 10.09 -14.80
CA PRO A 36 -6.08 9.94 -13.70
C PRO A 36 -5.50 9.19 -12.50
N TYR A 37 -4.74 8.12 -12.72
CA TYR A 37 -4.12 7.34 -11.64
C TYR A 37 -2.98 8.13 -10.98
N SER A 38 -2.13 8.78 -11.78
CA SER A 38 -1.02 9.57 -11.24
C SER A 38 -1.48 10.80 -10.44
N GLU A 39 -2.53 11.49 -10.88
CA GLU A 39 -3.09 12.63 -10.15
C GLU A 39 -3.87 12.17 -8.91
N ASN A 40 -4.52 11.00 -8.94
CA ASN A 40 -5.14 10.42 -7.75
C ASN A 40 -4.11 10.16 -6.64
N ILE A 41 -2.98 9.52 -6.99
CA ILE A 41 -1.87 9.30 -6.05
C ILE A 41 -1.35 10.62 -5.50
N LYS A 42 -1.10 11.60 -6.38
CA LYS A 42 -0.60 12.91 -5.98
C LYS A 42 -1.55 13.62 -5.02
N THR A 43 -2.86 13.60 -5.30
CA THR A 43 -3.88 14.23 -4.47
C THR A 43 -3.86 13.66 -3.06
N ILE A 44 -3.80 12.32 -2.93
CA ILE A 44 -3.72 11.66 -1.63
C ILE A 44 -2.41 12.05 -0.91
N LEU A 45 -1.27 12.01 -1.59
CA LEU A 45 0.00 12.39 -0.98
C LEU A 45 0.04 13.86 -0.54
N GLN A 46 -0.66 14.75 -1.26
CA GLN A 46 -0.82 16.14 -0.87
C GLN A 46 -1.61 16.27 0.43
N GLU A 47 -2.65 15.48 0.67
CA GLU A 47 -3.41 15.52 1.94
C GLU A 47 -2.52 15.21 3.16
N TYR A 48 -1.55 14.31 3.00
CA TYR A 48 -0.58 13.97 4.04
C TYR A 48 0.41 15.12 4.27
N TRP A 49 0.88 15.74 3.17
CA TRP A 49 1.76 16.91 3.25
C TRP A 49 1.07 18.13 3.87
N HIS A 50 -0.19 18.39 3.49
CA HIS A 50 -0.99 19.47 4.05
C HIS A 50 -1.23 19.28 5.55
N GLU A 51 -1.44 18.05 6.02
CA GLU A 51 -1.53 17.78 7.46
C GLU A 51 -0.19 18.07 8.15
N TYR A 52 0.93 17.61 7.58
CA TYR A 52 2.28 17.86 8.10
C TYR A 52 2.61 19.34 8.26
N VAL A 53 2.32 20.16 7.25
CA VAL A 53 2.66 21.59 7.29
C VAL A 53 1.79 22.37 8.26
N ASN A 54 0.51 22.01 8.39
CA ASN A 54 -0.45 22.80 9.15
C ASN A 54 -0.63 22.33 10.60
N ASN A 55 -0.07 21.17 10.97
CA ASN A 55 -0.35 20.57 12.26
C ASN A 55 0.91 20.20 13.05
N SER A 56 1.10 20.88 14.17
CA SER A 56 2.19 20.60 15.12
C SER A 56 2.00 19.33 15.96
N HIS A 57 0.84 18.67 15.87
CA HIS A 57 0.52 17.43 16.61
C HIS A 57 0.97 16.16 15.87
N LEU A 58 1.61 16.29 14.71
CA LEU A 58 2.26 15.20 14.02
C LEU A 58 3.68 14.99 14.55
N GLU A 59 4.05 13.74 14.73
CA GLU A 59 5.34 13.38 15.31
C GLU A 59 6.07 12.35 14.45
N ASP A 60 7.41 12.41 14.49
CA ASP A 60 8.22 11.35 13.91
C ASP A 60 8.18 10.12 14.82
N CYS A 61 7.57 9.07 14.30
CA CYS A 61 7.38 7.80 15.00
C CYS A 61 8.58 6.86 14.85
N SER A 62 9.49 7.11 13.90
CA SER A 62 10.68 6.26 13.65
C SER A 62 11.79 6.43 14.69
N VAL A 63 11.87 7.62 15.30
CA VAL A 63 12.91 7.98 16.27
C VAL A 63 12.63 7.42 17.67
N SER A 64 11.39 6.99 17.91
CA SER A 64 10.92 6.65 19.24
C SER A 64 10.95 5.13 19.42
N GLY A 65 11.86 4.64 20.27
CA GLY A 65 11.83 3.24 20.69
C GLY A 65 10.42 2.85 21.16
N LEU A 66 10.02 1.62 20.79
CA LEU A 66 8.77 0.92 21.15
C LEU A 66 7.99 1.58 22.31
N HIS A 67 6.77 2.06 22.03
CA HIS A 67 5.76 2.52 23.01
C HIS A 67 5.69 4.02 23.39
N SER A 68 6.09 4.97 22.54
CA SER A 68 5.48 6.30 22.64
C SER A 68 4.04 6.22 22.11
N LYS A 69 3.03 6.45 22.96
CA LYS A 69 1.60 6.57 22.59
C LYS A 69 1.37 7.81 21.70
N LYS A 70 1.96 7.83 20.51
CA LYS A 70 1.84 8.95 19.58
C LYS A 70 0.62 8.70 18.72
N GLU A 71 -0.28 9.67 18.72
CA GLU A 71 -1.58 9.54 18.07
C GLU A 71 -1.52 9.86 16.57
N ASN A 72 -0.54 10.64 16.11
CA ASN A 72 -0.41 11.06 14.72
C ASN A 72 1.05 10.96 14.24
N CYS A 73 1.35 9.98 13.39
CA CYS A 73 2.69 9.79 12.83
C CYS A 73 2.88 10.53 11.51
N ILE A 74 4.07 11.12 11.33
CA ILE A 74 4.49 11.69 10.04
C ILE A 74 4.76 10.55 9.06
N PHE A 75 4.23 10.68 7.85
CA PHE A 75 4.62 9.86 6.70
C PHE A 75 5.47 10.69 5.75
N TRP A 76 6.74 10.33 5.60
CA TRP A 76 7.67 11.08 4.78
C TRP A 76 7.52 10.69 3.30
N GLN A 77 7.23 11.62 2.40
CA GLN A 77 7.10 11.29 0.97
C GLN A 77 8.40 10.76 0.34
N GLN A 78 9.56 11.12 0.90
CA GLN A 78 10.87 10.58 0.53
C GLN A 78 10.97 9.06 0.70
N ASP A 79 10.13 8.48 1.56
CA ASP A 79 10.06 7.03 1.82
C ASP A 79 9.39 6.25 0.68
N LEU A 80 8.80 6.93 -0.31
CA LEU A 80 8.11 6.32 -1.45
C LEU A 80 9.04 5.75 -2.51
N GLY A 81 10.36 5.81 -2.30
CA GLY A 81 11.36 5.18 -3.16
C GLY A 81 11.31 5.70 -4.60
N SER A 82 11.30 4.79 -5.57
CA SER A 82 11.23 5.10 -7.01
C SER A 82 9.87 5.61 -7.50
N CYS A 83 8.84 5.59 -6.65
CA CYS A 83 7.49 6.04 -7.00
C CYS A 83 7.36 7.57 -6.85
N ILE A 84 8.08 8.32 -7.66
CA ILE A 84 8.11 9.79 -7.60
C ILE A 84 7.18 10.46 -8.61
N HIS A 85 6.67 11.64 -8.25
CA HIS A 85 5.79 12.45 -9.10
C HIS A 85 6.40 12.79 -10.47
N LEU A 86 7.72 13.07 -10.51
CA LEU A 86 8.44 13.42 -11.75
C LEU A 86 8.40 12.31 -12.82
N GLN A 87 8.26 11.05 -12.40
CA GLN A 87 8.14 9.88 -13.28
C GLN A 87 6.68 9.43 -13.42
N ASN A 88 5.71 10.28 -13.09
CA ASN A 88 4.29 9.93 -13.07
C ASN A 88 4.04 8.64 -12.27
N TYR A 89 4.76 8.42 -11.17
CA TYR A 89 4.68 7.20 -10.37
C TYR A 89 4.92 5.91 -11.19
N GLY A 90 5.85 5.97 -12.14
CA GLY A 90 6.31 4.83 -12.94
C GLY A 90 5.40 4.45 -14.12
N TYR A 91 4.26 5.13 -14.29
CA TYR A 91 3.32 4.83 -15.37
C TYR A 91 3.91 5.10 -16.76
N ARG A 92 4.75 6.14 -16.90
CA ARG A 92 5.38 6.49 -18.18
C ARG A 92 6.38 5.42 -18.63
N GLU A 93 7.06 4.79 -17.69
CA GLU A 93 8.05 3.74 -17.92
C GLU A 93 7.44 2.34 -18.02
N GLY A 94 6.11 2.20 -17.94
CA GLY A 94 5.45 0.89 -17.92
C GLY A 94 5.63 0.12 -16.62
N ARG A 95 6.02 0.81 -15.55
CA ARG A 95 6.29 0.25 -14.21
C ARG A 95 5.42 0.93 -13.15
N PRO A 96 4.09 0.79 -13.24
CA PRO A 96 3.17 1.58 -12.45
C PRO A 96 3.31 1.29 -10.96
N CYS A 97 3.29 2.35 -10.16
CA CYS A 97 3.15 2.27 -8.72
C CYS A 97 1.67 2.33 -8.34
N ILE A 98 1.28 1.40 -7.47
CA ILE A 98 -0.06 1.29 -6.91
C ILE A 98 0.01 1.68 -5.44
N LEU A 99 -0.84 2.62 -5.03
CA LEU A 99 -0.90 3.12 -3.66
C LEU A 99 -1.93 2.30 -2.86
N LEU A 100 -1.47 1.73 -1.75
CA LEU A 100 -2.30 1.03 -0.77
C LEU A 100 -2.21 1.72 0.59
N SER A 101 -3.28 1.63 1.39
CA SER A 101 -3.27 1.99 2.81
C SER A 101 -3.82 0.85 3.66
N LEU A 102 -3.47 0.84 4.94
CA LEU A 102 -4.08 -0.05 5.92
C LEU A 102 -4.95 0.77 6.88
N GLU A 103 -6.27 0.62 6.73
CA GLU A 103 -7.25 1.30 7.56
C GLU A 103 -7.88 0.29 8.51
N LEU A 104 -7.79 0.55 9.80
CA LEU A 104 -8.36 -0.34 10.80
C LEU A 104 -9.46 0.37 11.60
N PRO A 105 -10.35 -0.38 12.28
CA PRO A 105 -11.24 0.21 13.24
C PRO A 105 -10.43 0.94 14.30
N GLU A 106 -11.03 2.00 14.78
CA GLU A 106 -10.49 2.87 15.80
C GLU A 106 -10.06 2.11 17.07
N ASN A 107 -8.95 2.56 17.68
CA ASN A 107 -8.30 1.95 18.85
C ASN A 107 -7.90 0.48 18.68
N THR A 108 -7.79 -0.01 17.43
CA THR A 108 -7.28 -1.36 17.15
C THR A 108 -5.81 -1.35 16.76
N LEU A 109 -5.16 -2.47 17.04
CA LEU A 109 -3.74 -2.71 16.78
C LEU A 109 -3.62 -4.02 15.97
N PRO A 110 -2.98 -3.99 14.80
CA PRO A 110 -2.69 -5.21 14.05
C PRO A 110 -1.50 -5.92 14.68
N PHE A 111 -1.50 -7.25 14.58
CA PHE A 111 -0.37 -8.10 15.00
C PHE A 111 0.05 -8.96 13.81
N PRO A 112 1.35 -8.95 13.45
CA PRO A 112 1.83 -9.88 12.44
C PRO A 112 1.65 -11.31 12.94
N TYR A 113 1.31 -12.23 12.03
CA TYR A 113 1.26 -13.64 12.38
C TYR A 113 2.60 -14.12 12.93
N LYS A 114 2.58 -15.04 13.91
CA LYS A 114 3.80 -15.67 14.42
C LYS A 114 4.54 -16.38 13.27
N LYS A 115 5.86 -16.23 13.20
CA LYS A 115 6.72 -16.91 12.20
C LYS A 115 6.54 -18.43 12.17
N SER A 116 6.19 -19.04 13.31
CA SER A 116 5.93 -20.48 13.44
C SER A 116 4.57 -20.92 12.90
N ASN A 117 3.66 -20.00 12.57
CA ASN A 117 2.34 -20.35 12.08
C ASN A 117 2.45 -21.01 10.68
N PRO A 118 2.00 -22.27 10.51
CA PRO A 118 2.20 -23.03 9.28
C PRO A 118 1.47 -22.43 8.07
N VAL A 119 0.36 -21.73 8.29
CA VAL A 119 -0.47 -21.12 7.23
C VAL A 119 0.30 -20.03 6.49
N VAL A 120 1.08 -19.24 7.21
CA VAL A 120 1.74 -18.03 6.69
C VAL A 120 3.24 -18.23 6.44
N LYS A 121 3.83 -19.32 6.96
CA LYS A 121 5.27 -19.58 6.91
C LYS A 121 5.87 -19.41 5.50
N LYS A 122 5.20 -19.93 4.47
CA LYS A 122 5.62 -19.81 3.07
C LYS A 122 5.65 -18.36 2.58
N TYR A 123 4.69 -17.54 3.00
CA TYR A 123 4.55 -16.16 2.55
C TYR A 123 5.43 -15.17 3.32
N LEU A 124 5.74 -15.47 4.59
CA LEU A 124 6.48 -14.59 5.49
C LEU A 124 7.99 -14.86 5.54
N THR A 125 8.47 -15.87 4.80
CA THR A 125 9.90 -16.19 4.75
C THR A 125 10.69 -15.02 4.14
N GLY A 126 11.63 -14.46 4.91
CA GLY A 126 12.47 -13.34 4.49
C GLY A 126 11.86 -11.94 4.60
N ILE A 127 10.57 -11.83 4.99
CA ILE A 127 9.88 -10.53 5.11
C ILE A 127 9.28 -10.27 6.50
N TRP A 128 9.28 -11.27 7.39
CA TRP A 128 8.72 -11.13 8.73
C TRP A 128 9.56 -10.18 9.60
N SER A 129 8.89 -9.24 10.28
CA SER A 129 9.46 -8.37 11.30
C SER A 129 8.54 -8.31 12.51
N LYS A 130 9.11 -8.05 13.69
CA LYS A 130 8.34 -7.80 14.92
C LYS A 130 7.69 -6.41 14.91
N ASP A 131 8.23 -5.48 14.12
CA ASP A 131 7.85 -4.07 14.12
C ASP A 131 6.97 -3.70 12.92
N HIS A 132 6.73 -4.64 11.99
CA HIS A 132 5.96 -4.37 10.76
C HIS A 132 4.92 -5.46 10.50
N VAL A 133 3.80 -5.04 9.91
CA VAL A 133 2.79 -5.93 9.35
C VAL A 133 3.11 -6.22 7.88
N PRO A 134 3.45 -7.47 7.51
CA PRO A 134 3.92 -7.77 6.16
C PRO A 134 2.79 -7.76 5.13
N VAL A 135 3.12 -7.31 3.92
CA VAL A 135 2.23 -7.30 2.75
C VAL A 135 2.86 -8.08 1.60
N THR A 136 2.04 -8.83 0.86
CA THR A 136 2.46 -9.56 -0.34
C THR A 136 1.46 -9.38 -1.46
N CYS A 137 1.92 -8.99 -2.64
CA CYS A 137 1.15 -8.99 -3.87
C CYS A 137 1.61 -10.12 -4.79
N THR A 138 0.64 -10.83 -5.38
CA THR A 138 0.86 -11.90 -6.35
C THR A 138 -0.22 -11.85 -7.43
N GLY A 139 -0.08 -12.66 -8.47
CA GLY A 139 -1.21 -12.94 -9.34
C GLY A 139 -2.34 -13.64 -8.57
N GLU A 140 -3.57 -13.49 -9.04
CA GLU A 140 -4.72 -14.24 -8.53
C GLU A 140 -4.59 -15.72 -8.87
N THR A 141 -4.10 -16.03 -10.07
CA THR A 141 -3.77 -17.38 -10.52
C THR A 141 -2.25 -17.59 -10.67
N GLU A 142 -1.84 -18.84 -10.89
CA GLU A 142 -0.45 -19.15 -11.27
C GLU A 142 -0.07 -18.50 -12.61
N ALA A 143 -1.00 -18.41 -13.56
CA ALA A 143 -0.77 -17.76 -14.85
C ALA A 143 -0.53 -16.26 -14.66
N ASP A 144 -1.40 -15.58 -13.90
CA ASP A 144 -1.21 -14.16 -13.56
C ASP A 144 0.13 -13.93 -12.85
N THR A 145 0.50 -14.84 -11.93
CA THR A 145 1.77 -14.73 -11.20
C THR A 145 2.96 -14.81 -12.17
N ARG A 146 2.90 -15.68 -13.18
CA ARG A 146 3.97 -15.77 -14.20
C ARG A 146 4.10 -14.49 -15.03
N TYR A 147 2.99 -13.80 -15.32
CA TYR A 147 3.02 -12.53 -16.06
C TYR A 147 3.57 -11.35 -15.27
N LEU A 148 3.56 -11.44 -13.94
CA LEU A 148 4.18 -10.42 -13.08
C LEU A 148 5.68 -10.62 -12.90
N ILE A 149 6.23 -11.81 -13.20
CA ILE A 149 7.65 -12.11 -12.97
C ILE A 149 8.51 -11.36 -13.99
N THR A 150 9.44 -10.56 -13.49
CA THR A 150 10.49 -9.95 -14.32
C THR A 150 11.56 -10.96 -14.69
N GLN A 151 12.00 -10.93 -15.94
CA GLN A 151 13.21 -11.60 -16.42
C GLN A 151 14.36 -10.61 -16.61
N ASP A 152 14.14 -9.33 -16.31
CA ASP A 152 15.11 -8.28 -16.50
C ASP A 152 16.16 -8.33 -15.37
N PRO A 153 17.45 -8.59 -15.68
CA PRO A 153 18.50 -8.70 -14.68
C PRO A 153 18.77 -7.40 -13.92
N ILE A 154 18.26 -6.26 -14.41
CA ILE A 154 18.37 -4.96 -13.74
C ILE A 154 17.53 -4.94 -12.45
N PHE A 155 16.40 -5.67 -12.40
CA PHE A 155 15.51 -5.66 -11.24
C PHE A 155 15.74 -6.87 -10.33
N ASN A 156 16.15 -6.59 -9.10
CA ASN A 156 16.31 -7.60 -8.05
C ASN A 156 14.98 -8.25 -7.60
N SER A 157 13.85 -7.65 -7.95
CA SER A 157 12.50 -8.17 -7.64
C SER A 157 11.52 -7.74 -8.73
N SER A 158 10.54 -8.59 -8.99
CA SER A 158 9.44 -8.27 -9.92
C SER A 158 8.49 -7.21 -9.39
N ILE A 159 8.30 -7.19 -8.06
CA ILE A 159 7.45 -6.23 -7.35
C ILE A 159 8.28 -5.61 -6.23
N THR A 160 8.34 -4.28 -6.21
CA THR A 160 9.03 -3.50 -5.17
C THR A 160 8.01 -2.83 -4.26
N TYR A 161 8.34 -2.71 -2.98
CA TYR A 161 7.50 -2.14 -1.95
C TYR A 161 8.26 -1.01 -1.26
N SER A 162 7.63 0.16 -1.10
CA SER A 162 8.24 1.31 -0.44
C SER A 162 7.28 1.93 0.58
N PRO A 163 7.76 2.33 1.78
CA PRO A 163 9.17 2.24 2.24
C PRO A 163 9.65 0.83 2.57
N PHE A 164 8.76 0.00 3.08
CA PHE A 164 9.05 -1.36 3.48
C PHE A 164 8.02 -2.30 2.85
N LYS A 165 8.31 -3.60 2.86
CA LYS A 165 7.35 -4.63 2.42
C LYS A 165 6.28 -4.90 3.49
N GLY A 166 5.57 -3.85 3.90
CA GLY A 166 4.60 -3.86 4.98
C GLY A 166 4.37 -2.49 5.60
N TYR A 167 3.56 -2.46 6.65
CA TYR A 167 3.22 -1.26 7.41
C TYR A 167 3.92 -1.28 8.76
N SER A 168 4.54 -0.17 9.19
CA SER A 168 5.09 -0.08 10.55
C SER A 168 3.97 -0.13 11.59
N LEU A 169 4.21 -0.86 12.68
CA LEU A 169 3.32 -0.90 13.83
C LEU A 169 3.27 0.42 14.60
N ASP A 170 4.23 1.33 14.37
CA ASP A 170 4.28 2.63 15.06
C ASP A 170 3.13 3.55 14.67
N PHE A 171 2.51 3.33 13.50
CA PHE A 171 1.29 4.02 13.06
C PHE A 171 0.02 3.52 13.76
N PHE A 172 0.14 2.58 14.68
CA PHE A 172 -0.99 1.97 15.39
C PHE A 172 -0.80 2.07 16.92
N PRO A 173 -1.90 2.19 17.70
CA PRO A 173 -3.29 1.96 17.32
C PRO A 173 -3.89 3.04 16.42
N GLN A 174 -4.89 2.67 15.61
CA GLN A 174 -5.63 3.63 14.79
C GLN A 174 -6.26 4.69 15.70
N SER A 175 -5.83 5.95 15.58
CA SER A 175 -6.29 7.04 16.43
C SER A 175 -7.67 7.59 16.03
N ARG A 176 -8.39 8.14 17.01
CA ARG A 176 -9.60 8.96 16.88
C ARG A 176 -9.35 10.34 16.28
N SER A 177 -8.10 10.76 16.31
CA SER A 177 -7.68 12.10 15.92
C SER A 177 -8.08 12.38 14.46
N PRO A 178 -8.68 13.54 14.15
CA PRO A 178 -8.92 13.94 12.76
C PRO A 178 -7.61 14.14 11.97
N HIS A 179 -6.49 14.21 12.68
CA HIS A 179 -5.15 14.41 12.15
C HIS A 179 -4.41 13.09 11.93
N TYR A 180 -5.02 11.97 12.33
CA TYR A 180 -4.48 10.65 12.02
C TYR A 180 -4.41 10.46 10.51
N ARG A 181 -3.36 9.80 10.08
CA ARG A 181 -3.16 9.39 8.69
C ARG A 181 -2.75 7.92 8.67
N ALA A 182 -3.52 7.11 7.96
CA ALA A 182 -3.21 5.69 7.81
C ALA A 182 -1.85 5.51 7.11
N PRO A 183 -1.04 4.52 7.48
CA PRO A 183 0.24 4.31 6.82
C PRO A 183 0.03 3.93 5.36
N LEU A 184 0.84 4.52 4.48
CA LEU A 184 0.80 4.30 3.04
C LEU A 184 1.86 3.28 2.61
N LEU A 185 1.57 2.57 1.52
CA LEU A 185 2.48 1.60 0.90
C LEU A 185 2.42 1.75 -0.62
N MET A 186 3.57 2.01 -1.23
CA MET A 186 3.70 1.93 -2.68
C MET A 186 4.09 0.52 -3.09
N VAL A 187 3.33 -0.04 -4.03
CA VAL A 187 3.61 -1.32 -4.69
C VAL A 187 3.93 -1.04 -6.15
N GLN A 188 5.21 -1.14 -6.51
CA GLN A 188 5.66 -0.95 -7.88
C GLN A 188 5.78 -2.29 -8.60
N PHE A 189 5.12 -2.40 -9.75
CA PHE A 189 5.28 -3.54 -10.65
C PHE A 189 6.39 -3.22 -11.65
N ASN A 190 7.56 -3.84 -11.51
CA ASN A 190 8.73 -3.50 -12.31
C ASN A 190 8.67 -4.07 -13.74
N THR A 191 7.75 -4.99 -13.99
CA THR A 191 7.52 -5.56 -15.31
C THR A 191 6.05 -5.86 -15.47
N LEU A 192 5.49 -5.39 -16.59
CA LEU A 192 4.16 -5.74 -17.06
C LEU A 192 4.25 -6.07 -18.54
N GLN A 193 3.62 -7.17 -18.94
CA GLN A 193 3.55 -7.54 -20.34
C GLN A 193 2.49 -6.69 -21.06
N PRO A 194 2.83 -5.95 -22.14
CA PRO A 194 1.86 -5.19 -22.90
C PRO A 194 0.76 -6.08 -23.50
N GLY A 195 -0.47 -5.57 -23.56
CA GLY A 195 -1.62 -6.22 -24.18
C GLY A 195 -2.27 -7.35 -23.37
N LEU A 196 -1.79 -7.61 -22.15
CA LEU A 196 -2.37 -8.61 -21.24
C LEU A 196 -3.04 -7.95 -20.04
N ILE A 197 -4.20 -8.48 -19.66
CA ILE A 197 -4.86 -8.16 -18.40
C ILE A 197 -4.37 -9.15 -17.35
N VAL A 198 -3.75 -8.65 -16.29
CA VAL A 198 -3.24 -9.46 -15.17
C VAL A 198 -4.08 -9.18 -13.93
N HIS A 199 -4.60 -10.24 -13.32
CA HIS A 199 -5.35 -10.15 -12.06
C HIS A 199 -4.38 -10.22 -10.90
N VAL A 200 -4.36 -9.17 -10.08
CA VAL A 200 -3.46 -9.02 -8.94
C VAL A 200 -4.27 -9.12 -7.65
N GLN A 201 -3.71 -9.84 -6.68
CA GLN A 201 -4.18 -9.83 -5.30
C GLN A 201 -3.04 -9.39 -4.38
N CYS A 202 -3.29 -8.37 -3.55
CA CYS A 202 -2.41 -7.96 -2.47
C CYS A 202 -3.01 -8.38 -1.15
N ARG A 203 -2.21 -9.00 -0.29
CA ARG A 203 -2.61 -9.48 1.03
C ARG A 203 -1.76 -8.86 2.13
N VAL A 204 -2.41 -8.34 3.17
CA VAL A 204 -1.80 -7.98 4.45
C VAL A 204 -1.91 -9.15 5.43
N TRP A 205 -0.80 -9.52 6.06
CA TRP A 205 -0.74 -10.68 6.96
C TRP A 205 -0.75 -10.26 8.42
N ALA A 206 -1.92 -9.85 8.92
CA ALA A 206 -2.13 -9.52 10.32
C ALA A 206 -3.47 -10.03 10.87
N ILE A 207 -3.53 -10.08 12.20
CA ILE A 207 -4.72 -10.33 13.01
C ILE A 207 -4.91 -9.20 14.01
N TYR A 208 -6.16 -8.93 14.43
CA TYR A 208 -6.39 -8.04 15.57
C TYR A 208 -6.02 -8.72 16.88
N LYS A 209 -5.58 -7.95 17.87
CA LYS A 209 -5.46 -8.44 19.26
C LYS A 209 -6.81 -8.95 19.75
N ASN A 210 -6.88 -10.19 20.23
CA ASN A 210 -8.06 -10.78 20.87
C ASN A 210 -9.35 -10.88 20.02
N ALA A 211 -9.28 -10.84 18.68
CA ALA A 211 -10.49 -10.90 17.85
C ALA A 211 -10.87 -12.31 17.38
N THR A 212 -12.17 -12.54 17.31
CA THR A 212 -12.83 -13.67 16.61
C THR A 212 -12.96 -13.45 15.09
N LYS A 213 -12.73 -12.20 14.62
CA LYS A 213 -12.87 -11.78 13.22
C LYS A 213 -11.50 -11.44 12.62
N ALA A 214 -11.22 -11.94 11.42
CA ALA A 214 -9.99 -11.64 10.69
C ALA A 214 -10.01 -10.22 10.11
N ILE A 215 -8.84 -9.59 9.96
CA ILE A 215 -8.67 -8.36 9.20
C ILE A 215 -9.05 -8.64 7.74
N GLU A 216 -9.83 -7.78 7.11
CA GLU A 216 -10.08 -7.87 5.67
C GLU A 216 -8.76 -7.62 4.95
N SER A 217 -8.11 -8.73 4.61
CA SER A 217 -6.68 -8.75 4.37
C SER A 217 -6.33 -8.64 2.91
N VAL A 218 -7.30 -8.66 1.99
CA VAL A 218 -7.04 -8.86 0.56
C VAL A 218 -7.69 -7.77 -0.25
N VAL A 219 -6.91 -7.13 -1.12
CA VAL A 219 -7.43 -6.28 -2.18
C VAL A 219 -7.09 -6.88 -3.54
N LYS A 220 -8.04 -6.84 -4.46
CA LYS A 220 -7.91 -7.38 -5.81
C LYS A 220 -8.14 -6.28 -6.84
N PHE A 221 -7.32 -6.29 -7.88
CA PHE A 221 -7.42 -5.36 -9.01
C PHE A 221 -6.81 -5.97 -10.27
N GLN A 222 -7.12 -5.36 -11.41
CA GLN A 222 -6.63 -5.75 -12.72
C GLN A 222 -5.64 -4.70 -13.22
N LEU A 223 -4.52 -5.15 -13.78
CA LEU A 223 -3.55 -4.31 -14.47
C LEU A 223 -3.59 -4.61 -15.96
N HIS A 224 -3.64 -3.58 -16.79
CA HIS A 224 -3.56 -3.70 -18.23
C HIS A 224 -2.76 -2.55 -18.84
N MET A 225 -1.58 -2.87 -19.35
CA MET A 225 -0.76 -1.93 -20.11
C MET A 225 -1.01 -2.15 -21.61
N ASN A 226 -1.67 -1.20 -22.25
CA ASN A 226 -1.96 -1.18 -23.68
C ASN A 226 -0.76 -0.72 -24.51
#